data_AF-F0ZSJ5-F1
#
_entry.id   AF-F0ZSJ5-F1
#
_cell.length_a   1.000
_cell.length_b   1.000
_cell.length_c   1.000
_cell.angle_alpha   90.00
_cell.angle_beta   90.00
_cell.angle_gamma   90.00
#
_symmetry.space_group_name_H-M   'P 1'
#
loop_
_entity.id
_entity.type
_entity.pdbx_description
1 polymer ?
#
loop_
_entity_poly.entity_id
_entity_poly.type
_entity_poly.pdbx_seq_one_letter_code
_entity_poly.pdbx_strand_id
1 'polypeptide(L)'
;MRLSDELRYSILSYKIRDHYSNRKIAKKLGVHKTKVAKTIQRYEQTGSINDHQRFGREKKIHERDERLLCFKFLNGELKNVKLTVVWYYSTTGHTRLDWLVRNVLHRNNIVYKKKFMKPRL
;
A
#
# COMPACT_ATOMS: atom_id res chain seq x y z
N MET A 1 -3.13 -12.75 -15.84
CA MET A 1 -1.67 -13.02 -15.87
C MET A 1 -0.91 -11.78 -16.33
N ARG A 2 0.02 -11.28 -15.51
CA ARG A 2 0.92 -10.15 -15.80
C ARG A 2 1.91 -10.54 -16.91
N LEU A 3 2.25 -9.61 -17.81
CA LEU A 3 3.34 -9.82 -18.77
C LEU A 3 4.68 -9.66 -18.06
N SER A 4 5.63 -10.55 -18.35
CA SER A 4 7.04 -10.35 -17.98
C SER A 4 7.58 -9.07 -18.62
N ASP A 5 8.61 -8.51 -18.03
CA ASP A 5 9.18 -7.25 -18.51
C ASP A 5 9.82 -7.44 -19.89
N GLU A 6 10.51 -8.57 -20.13
CA GLU A 6 11.04 -8.98 -21.45
C GLU A 6 9.99 -8.95 -22.57
N LEU A 7 8.79 -9.49 -22.30
CA LEU A 7 7.69 -9.47 -23.27
C LEU A 7 7.20 -8.05 -23.54
N ARG A 8 7.16 -7.18 -22.52
CA ARG A 8 6.77 -5.77 -22.72
C ARG A 8 7.81 -5.00 -23.52
N TYR A 9 9.10 -5.20 -23.24
CA TYR A 9 10.19 -4.65 -24.04
C TYR A 9 10.10 -5.12 -25.49
N SER A 10 9.85 -6.42 -25.71
CA SER A 10 9.69 -6.99 -27.05
C SER A 10 8.50 -6.38 -27.80
N ILE A 11 7.37 -6.17 -27.12
CA ILE A 11 6.20 -5.48 -27.68
C ILE A 11 6.58 -4.06 -28.14
N LEU A 12 7.28 -3.29 -27.30
CA LEU A 12 7.67 -1.93 -27.63
C LEU A 12 8.71 -1.89 -28.75
N SER A 13 9.69 -2.79 -28.75
CA SER A 13 10.69 -2.91 -29.82
C SER A 13 10.01 -3.15 -31.18
N TYR A 14 9.09 -4.12 -31.27
CA TYR A 14 8.37 -4.38 -32.52
C TYR A 14 7.47 -3.22 -32.95
N LYS A 15 6.93 -2.45 -32.00
CA LYS A 15 6.08 -1.29 -32.31
C LYS A 15 6.91 -0.10 -32.81
N ILE A 16 8.03 0.19 -32.16
CA ILE A 16 8.84 1.41 -32.38
C ILE A 16 9.88 1.21 -33.48
N ARG A 17 10.60 0.08 -33.47
CA ARG A 17 11.70 -0.18 -34.43
C ARG A 17 11.20 -0.80 -35.73
N ASP A 18 10.35 -1.82 -35.62
CA ASP A 18 9.88 -2.59 -36.78
C ASP A 18 8.53 -2.11 -37.33
N HIS A 19 7.91 -1.12 -36.68
CA HIS A 19 6.60 -0.55 -37.03
C HIS A 19 5.47 -1.57 -37.25
N TYR A 20 5.49 -2.68 -36.49
CA TYR A 20 4.47 -3.71 -36.64
C TYR A 20 3.11 -3.27 -36.10
N SER A 21 2.04 -3.77 -36.73
CA SER A 21 0.68 -3.63 -36.23
C SER A 21 0.47 -4.45 -34.96
N ASN A 22 -0.43 -3.99 -34.08
CA ASN A 22 -0.71 -4.67 -32.80
C ASN A 22 -1.13 -6.14 -33.01
N ARG A 23 -1.84 -6.45 -34.11
CA ARG A 23 -2.23 -7.82 -34.49
C ARG A 23 -1.02 -8.68 -34.84
N LYS A 24 -0.06 -8.14 -35.59
CA LYS A 24 1.18 -8.85 -35.97
C LYS A 24 2.04 -9.12 -34.74
N ILE A 25 2.19 -8.14 -33.85
CA ILE A 25 2.92 -8.28 -32.58
C ILE A 25 2.29 -9.37 -31.70
N ALA A 26 0.97 -9.34 -31.53
CA ALA A 26 0.23 -10.34 -30.76
C ALA A 26 0.47 -11.77 -31.26
N LYS A 27 0.39 -11.98 -32.58
CA LYS A 27 0.65 -13.29 -33.20
C LYS A 27 2.11 -13.73 -33.02
N LYS A 28 3.07 -12.82 -33.19
CA LYS A 28 4.51 -13.13 -33.11
C LYS A 28 4.96 -13.50 -31.70
N LEU A 29 4.40 -12.85 -30.68
CA LEU A 29 4.76 -13.07 -29.29
C LEU A 29 3.84 -14.05 -28.54
N GLY A 30 2.79 -14.57 -29.19
CA GLY A 30 1.79 -15.42 -28.52
C GLY A 30 1.02 -14.70 -27.41
N VAL A 31 0.86 -13.37 -27.51
CA VAL A 31 0.22 -12.54 -26.49
C VAL A 31 -1.14 -12.03 -26.97
N HIS A 32 -2.13 -11.99 -26.09
CA HIS A 32 -3.45 -11.47 -26.43
C HIS A 32 -3.40 -9.99 -26.86
N LYS A 33 -4.11 -9.65 -27.94
CA LYS A 33 -4.11 -8.32 -28.59
C LYS A 33 -4.36 -7.15 -27.63
N THR A 34 -5.23 -7.34 -26.63
CA THR A 34 -5.56 -6.28 -25.67
C THR A 34 -4.39 -5.96 -24.73
N LYS A 35 -3.55 -6.95 -24.41
CA LYS A 35 -2.36 -6.70 -23.60
C LYS A 35 -1.33 -5.90 -24.38
N VAL A 36 -1.12 -6.25 -25.65
CA VAL A 36 -0.26 -5.47 -26.57
C VAL A 36 -0.72 -4.02 -26.64
N ALA A 37 -2.00 -3.78 -26.89
CA ALA A 37 -2.57 -2.43 -26.95
C ALA A 37 -2.37 -1.65 -25.65
N LYS A 38 -2.68 -2.26 -24.49
CA LYS A 38 -2.50 -1.62 -23.18
C LYS A 38 -1.04 -1.30 -22.85
N THR A 39 -0.10 -2.17 -23.23
CA THR A 39 1.33 -1.93 -23.02
C THR A 39 1.82 -0.74 -23.85
N ILE A 40 1.45 -0.69 -25.13
CA ILE A 40 1.81 0.43 -26.02
C ILE A 40 1.20 1.74 -25.50
N GLN A 41 -0.11 1.75 -25.24
CA GLN A 41 -0.82 2.92 -24.74
C GLN A 41 -0.20 3.46 -23.44
N ARG A 42 0.15 2.57 -22.50
CA ARG A 42 0.78 2.98 -21.24
C ARG A 42 2.14 3.64 -21.49
N TYR A 43 2.95 3.06 -22.37
CA TYR A 43 4.25 3.62 -22.71
C TYR A 43 4.11 4.99 -23.37
N GLU A 44 3.15 5.17 -24.29
CA GLU A 44 2.86 6.46 -24.91
C GLU A 44 2.40 7.51 -23.88
N GLN A 45 1.63 7.11 -22.86
CA GLN A 45 1.14 8.03 -21.83
C GLN A 45 2.15 8.38 -20.74
N THR A 46 3.04 7.45 -20.38
CA THR A 46 3.89 7.58 -19.18
C THR A 46 5.38 7.48 -19.45
N GLY A 47 5.78 7.09 -20.65
CA GLY A 47 7.16 6.70 -20.97
C GLY A 47 7.64 5.43 -20.27
N SER A 48 6.78 4.75 -19.50
CA SER A 48 7.15 3.63 -18.64
C SER A 48 6.51 2.32 -19.08
N ILE A 49 7.31 1.27 -19.00
CA ILE A 49 6.96 -0.13 -19.27
C ILE A 49 6.41 -0.82 -18.02
N ASN A 50 6.68 -0.22 -16.86
CA ASN A 50 6.31 -0.78 -15.58
C ASN A 50 4.80 -0.71 -15.38
N ASP A 51 4.27 -1.58 -14.53
CA ASP A 51 2.89 -1.41 -14.08
C ASP A 51 2.81 -0.17 -13.18
N HIS A 52 1.68 0.52 -13.23
CA HIS A 52 1.42 1.59 -12.27
C HIS A 52 1.55 1.05 -10.85
N GLN A 53 2.25 1.81 -10.02
CA GLN A 53 2.27 1.55 -8.59
C GLN A 53 0.82 1.60 -8.09
N ARG A 54 0.37 0.51 -7.48
CA ARG A 54 -0.94 0.48 -6.86
C ARG A 54 -0.83 1.23 -5.55
N PHE A 55 -1.65 2.25 -5.37
CA PHE A 55 -1.88 2.82 -4.05
C PHE A 55 -2.74 1.83 -3.28
N GLY A 56 -2.24 1.40 -2.12
CA GLY A 56 -3.01 0.58 -1.19
C GLY A 56 -4.21 1.36 -0.66
N ARG A 57 -5.04 0.68 0.13
CA ARG A 57 -6.13 1.35 0.85
C ARG A 57 -5.56 2.41 1.79
N GLU A 58 -6.23 3.56 1.87
CA GLU A 58 -5.88 4.62 2.82
C GLU A 58 -5.86 4.09 4.25
N LYS A 59 -4.92 4.61 5.05
CA LYS A 59 -4.79 4.27 6.46
C LYS A 59 -6.00 4.80 7.23
N LYS A 60 -6.52 3.99 8.16
CA LYS A 60 -7.64 4.41 9.04
C LYS A 60 -7.25 5.47 10.07
N ILE A 61 -5.98 5.51 10.46
CA ILE A 61 -5.44 6.54 11.36
C ILE A 61 -4.56 7.43 10.50
N HIS A 62 -4.89 8.72 10.46
CA HIS A 62 -4.11 9.72 9.76
C HIS A 62 -2.79 9.98 10.48
N GLU A 63 -1.79 10.45 9.73
CA GLU A 63 -0.44 10.67 10.27
C GLU A 63 -0.43 11.69 11.43
N ARG A 64 -1.26 12.74 11.34
CA ARG A 64 -1.43 13.73 12.43
C ARG A 64 -1.90 13.08 13.73
N ASP A 65 -2.91 12.22 13.62
CA ASP A 65 -3.49 11.51 14.76
C ASP A 65 -2.50 10.52 15.37
N GLU A 66 -1.77 9.79 14.51
CA GLU A 66 -0.71 8.88 14.91
C GLU A 66 0.38 9.60 15.72
N ARG A 67 0.81 10.79 15.28
CA ARG A 67 1.78 11.62 16.02
C ARG A 67 1.24 12.10 17.36
N LEU A 68 0.01 12.61 17.39
CA LEU A 68 -0.62 13.08 18.63
C LEU A 68 -0.79 11.95 19.64
N LEU A 69 -1.20 10.78 19.17
CA LEU A 69 -1.33 9.57 19.98
C LEU A 69 0.03 9.16 20.60
N CYS A 70 1.09 9.14 19.79
CA CYS A 70 2.44 8.82 20.26
C CYS A 70 2.94 9.86 21.28
N PHE A 71 2.75 11.15 21.01
CA PHE A 71 3.15 12.24 21.92
C PHE A 71 2.48 12.11 23.30
N LYS A 72 1.16 11.95 23.34
CA LYS A 72 0.41 11.78 24.59
C LYS A 72 0.81 10.52 25.36
N PHE A 73 1.14 9.44 24.63
CA PHE A 73 1.63 8.21 25.26
C PHE A 73 3.02 8.40 25.88
N LEU A 74 3.95 9.02 25.15
CA LEU A 74 5.32 9.27 25.62
C LEU A 74 5.36 10.24 26.81
N ASN A 75 4.47 11.24 26.84
CA ASN A 75 4.35 12.16 27.97
C ASN A 75 3.62 11.56 29.19
N GLY A 76 3.18 10.29 29.12
CA GLY A 76 2.53 9.60 30.24
C GLY A 76 1.07 9.98 30.49
N GLU A 77 0.47 10.83 29.65
CA GLU A 77 -0.97 11.13 29.70
C GLU A 77 -1.82 9.88 29.43
N LEU A 78 -1.32 8.99 28.58
CA LEU A 78 -1.96 7.73 28.23
C LEU A 78 -1.17 6.56 28.81
N LYS A 79 -1.66 6.00 29.92
CA LYS A 79 -0.93 4.97 30.69
C LYS A 79 -1.01 3.56 30.10
N ASN A 80 -2.01 3.29 29.27
CA ASN A 80 -2.19 1.99 28.63
C ASN A 80 -3.01 2.11 27.33
N VAL A 81 -2.96 1.07 26.51
CA VAL A 81 -3.67 1.00 25.22
C VAL A 81 -5.18 1.21 25.36
N LYS A 82 -5.82 0.71 26.44
CA LYS A 82 -7.26 0.87 26.62
C LYS A 82 -7.65 2.34 26.79
N LEU A 83 -6.90 3.09 27.60
CA LEU A 83 -7.09 4.53 27.78
C LEU A 83 -6.81 5.28 26.49
N THR A 84 -5.78 4.88 25.74
CA THR A 84 -5.46 5.45 24.42
C THR A 84 -6.61 5.26 23.42
N VAL A 85 -7.21 4.07 23.37
CA VAL A 85 -8.35 3.79 22.48
C VAL A 85 -9.56 4.62 22.87
N VAL A 86 -9.88 4.70 24.17
CA VAL A 86 -11.01 5.49 24.67
C VAL A 86 -10.81 6.96 24.33
N TRP A 87 -9.63 7.51 24.60
CA TRP A 87 -9.30 8.89 24.24
C TRP A 87 -9.40 9.14 22.73
N TYR A 88 -8.86 8.24 21.91
CA TYR A 88 -8.90 8.39 20.45
C TYR A 88 -10.33 8.35 19.91
N TYR A 89 -11.16 7.42 20.40
CA TYR A 89 -12.58 7.34 20.06
C TYR A 89 -13.31 8.63 20.41
N SER A 90 -13.12 9.15 21.63
CA SER A 90 -13.78 10.38 22.08
C SER A 90 -13.36 11.62 21.28
N THR A 91 -12.15 11.61 20.71
CA THR A 91 -11.61 12.77 19.98
C THR A 91 -11.95 12.74 18.49
N THR A 92 -12.03 11.54 17.89
CA THR A 92 -12.17 11.38 16.42
C THR A 92 -13.50 10.77 15.98
N GLY A 93 -14.27 10.19 16.90
CA GLY A 93 -15.49 9.43 16.57
C GLY A 93 -15.22 8.10 15.87
N HIS A 94 -13.97 7.75 15.60
CA HIS A 94 -13.61 6.48 14.97
C HIS A 94 -13.75 5.31 15.94
N THR A 95 -14.52 4.30 15.54
CA THR A 95 -14.85 3.11 16.33
C THR A 95 -13.59 2.38 16.82
N ARG A 96 -13.68 1.76 18.00
CA ARG A 96 -12.58 1.07 18.70
C ARG A 96 -11.76 0.16 17.78
N LEU A 97 -10.50 0.53 17.55
CA LEU A 97 -9.53 -0.31 16.86
C LEU A 97 -8.31 -0.52 17.76
N ASP A 98 -8.49 -1.22 18.88
CA ASP A 98 -7.44 -1.59 19.84
C ASP A 98 -6.18 -2.11 19.15
N TRP A 99 -6.37 -2.96 18.13
CA TRP A 99 -5.28 -3.53 17.34
C TRP A 99 -4.51 -2.47 16.54
N LEU A 100 -5.18 -1.45 16.00
CA LEU A 100 -4.56 -0.37 15.23
C LEU A 100 -3.76 0.55 16.12
N VAL A 101 -4.28 0.89 17.30
CA VAL A 101 -3.54 1.66 18.30
C VAL A 101 -2.28 0.90 18.73
N ARG A 102 -2.37 -0.41 18.97
CA ARG A 102 -1.18 -1.24 19.26
C ARG A 102 -0.19 -1.26 18.11
N ASN A 103 -0.66 -1.40 16.87
CA ASN A 103 0.19 -1.38 15.69
C ASN A 103 0.87 -0.03 15.48
N VAL A 104 0.17 1.08 15.76
CA VAL A 104 0.75 2.42 15.75
C VAL A 104 1.89 2.49 16.77
N LEU A 105 1.63 2.15 18.03
CA LEU A 105 2.67 2.19 19.07
C LEU A 105 3.86 1.28 18.73
N HIS A 106 3.60 0.07 18.23
CA HIS A 106 4.64 -0.89 17.84
C HIS A 106 5.49 -0.37 16.68
N ARG A 107 4.88 0.15 15.59
CA ARG A 107 5.62 0.71 14.45
C ARG A 107 6.48 1.91 14.83
N ASN A 108 6.09 2.64 15.89
CA ASN A 108 6.85 3.76 16.43
C ASN A 108 7.80 3.36 17.57
N ASN A 109 8.06 2.06 17.77
CA ASN A 109 8.96 1.53 18.82
C ASN A 109 8.58 1.94 20.26
N ILE A 110 7.30 2.21 20.51
CA ILE A 110 6.81 2.58 21.84
C ILE A 110 6.42 1.32 22.61
N VAL A 111 7.27 0.95 23.57
CA VAL A 111 7.05 -0.20 24.45
C VAL A 111 6.06 0.20 25.56
N TYR A 112 4.84 -0.33 25.50
CA TYR A 112 3.89 -0.20 26.58
C TYR A 112 4.02 -1.36 27.57
N LYS A 113 4.16 -1.06 28.87
CA LYS A 113 4.25 -2.11 29.90
C LYS A 113 2.93 -2.90 29.94
N LYS A 114 3.00 -4.19 29.63
CA LYS A 114 1.96 -5.21 29.89
C LYS A 114 1.80 -5.46 31.41
N LYS A 115 1.70 -4.41 32.25
CA LYS A 115 1.21 -4.64 33.63
C LYS A 115 -0.25 -5.10 33.50
N PHE A 116 -0.58 -6.27 34.02
CA PHE A 116 -1.90 -6.93 34.03
C PHE A 116 -2.27 -7.88 32.87
N MET A 117 -1.36 -8.77 32.44
CA MET A 117 -1.82 -10.09 32.01
C MET A 117 -1.36 -11.10 33.05
N LYS A 118 -2.30 -11.62 33.86
CA LYS A 118 -2.02 -12.81 34.69
C LYS A 118 -1.53 -13.91 33.74
N PRO A 119 -0.47 -14.65 34.09
CA PRO A 119 -0.06 -15.81 33.30
C PRO A 119 -1.29 -16.72 33.15
N ARG A 120 -1.54 -17.18 31.92
CA ARG A 120 -2.51 -18.26 31.71
C ARG A 120 -1.87 -19.49 32.33
N LEU A 121 -2.44 -19.95 33.45
CA LEU A 121 -2.26 -21.30 33.96
C LEU A 121 -2.86 -22.28 32.95
#